data_AF-A0A2T2U7E3-F1
#
_entry.id   AF-A0A2T2U7E3-F1
#
_cell.length_a   1.000
_cell.length_b   1.000
_cell.length_c   1.000
_cell.angle_alpha   90.00
_cell.angle_beta   90.00
_cell.angle_gamma   90.00
#
_symmetry.space_group_name_H-M   'P 1'
#
loop_
_entity.id
_entity.type
_entity.pdbx_description
1 polymer ?
#
loop_
_entity_poly.entity_id
_entity_poly.type
_entity_poly.pdbx_seq_one_letter_code
_entity_poly.pdbx_strand_id
1 'polypeptide(L)' 'MTTTAGKRILLVEDDDDIADLLDLHLSDEGHQVEVVDDGDEGLERALSEA' A
#
# COMPACT_ATOMS: atom_id res chain seq x y z
N MET A 1 5.56 5.47 -24.68
CA MET A 1 4.80 5.04 -23.49
C MET A 1 5.80 4.48 -22.53
N THR A 2 6.15 5.23 -21.49
CA THR A 2 7.11 4.78 -20.48
C THR A 2 6.34 3.93 -19.50
N THR A 3 6.42 2.60 -19.62
CA THR A 3 5.86 1.68 -18.62
C THR A 3 6.74 1.79 -17.37
N THR A 4 6.39 2.68 -16.45
CA THR A 4 6.93 2.61 -15.10
C THR A 4 6.37 1.34 -14.50
N ALA A 5 7.20 0.32 -14.33
CA ALA A 5 6.79 -0.91 -13.65
C ALA A 5 6.24 -0.54 -12.26
N GLY A 6 5.03 -1.03 -11.94
CA GLY A 6 4.38 -0.81 -10.66
C GLY A 6 5.30 -1.11 -9.48
N LYS A 7 5.27 -0.25 -8.47
CA LYS A 7 5.96 -0.48 -7.19
C LYS A 7 5.07 -1.27 -6.24
N ARG A 8 5.69 -2.02 -5.32
CA ARG A 8 5.02 -2.52 -4.11
C ARG A 8 4.95 -1.41 -3.07
N ILE A 9 3.77 -1.20 -2.50
CA ILE A 9 3.45 -0.17 -1.52
C ILE A 9 2.80 -0.86 -0.32
N LEU A 10 3.33 -0.61 0.87
CA LEU A 10 2.67 -0.97 2.12
C LEU A 10 1.93 0.29 2.63
N LEU A 11 0.60 0.22 2.67
CA LEU A 11 -0.27 1.29 3.14
C LEU A 11 -0.67 0.98 4.59
N VAL A 12 -0.44 1.93 5.49
CA VAL A 12 -0.82 1.83 6.91
C VAL A 12 -1.89 2.89 7.16
N GLU A 13 -3.15 2.47 7.29
CA GLU A 13 -4.31 3.37 7.45
C GLU A 13 -5.38 2.74 8.35
N ASP A 14 -5.78 3.44 9.41
CA ASP A 14 -6.73 2.96 10.43
C ASP A 14 -8.21 3.13 10.04
N ASP A 15 -8.48 3.88 8.98
CA ASP A 15 -9.82 4.12 8.45
C ASP A 15 -10.05 3.32 7.15
N ASP A 16 -10.95 2.35 7.21
CA ASP A 16 -11.29 1.44 6.10
C ASP A 16 -11.75 2.21 4.84
N ASP A 17 -12.53 3.28 4.97
CA ASP A 17 -13.06 4.03 3.83
C ASP A 17 -11.93 4.77 3.09
N ILE A 18 -10.95 5.29 3.85
CA ILE A 18 -9.76 5.95 3.29
C ILE A 18 -8.83 4.91 2.67
N ALA A 19 -8.61 3.79 3.34
CA ALA A 19 -7.76 2.71 2.87
C ALA A 19 -8.24 2.16 1.52
N ASP A 20 -9.55 1.90 1.38
CA ASP A 20 -10.17 1.45 0.13
C ASP A 20 -9.99 2.46 -1.01
N LEU A 21 -10.14 3.76 -0.71
CA LEU A 21 -9.97 4.82 -1.71
C LEU A 21 -8.53 4.90 -2.22
N LEU A 22 -7.56 4.75 -1.32
CA LEU A 22 -6.14 4.78 -1.65
C LEU A 22 -5.71 3.52 -2.40
N ASP A 23 -6.16 2.34 -1.97
CA ASP A 23 -5.91 1.08 -2.67
C ASP A 23 -6.43 1.13 -4.12
N LEU A 24 -7.66 1.60 -4.32
CA LEU A 24 -8.25 1.76 -5.65
C LEU A 24 -7.42 2.67 -6.55
N HIS A 25 -6.98 3.83 -6.03
CA HIS A 25 -6.23 4.79 -6.82
C HIS A 25 -4.85 4.26 -7.21
N LEU A 26 -4.11 3.74 -6.24
CA LEU A 26 -2.75 3.22 -6.44
C LEU A 26 -2.75 1.97 -7.33
N SER A 27 -3.74 1.10 -7.17
CA SER A 27 -3.93 -0.08 -8.03
C SER A 27 -4.27 0.33 -9.48
N ASP A 28 -5.09 1.37 -9.69
CA ASP A 28 -5.39 1.91 -11.04
C ASP A 28 -4.14 2.51 -11.70
N GLU A 29 -3.23 3.09 -10.92
CA GLU A 29 -1.91 3.53 -11.37
C GLU A 29 -0.94 2.37 -11.65
N GLY A 30 -1.34 1.13 -11.36
CA GLY A 30 -0.60 -0.10 -11.63
C GLY A 30 0.35 -0.53 -10.51
N HIS A 31 0.21 0.03 -9.31
CA HIS A 31 0.95 -0.39 -8.13
C HIS A 31 0.36 -1.67 -7.50
N GLN A 32 1.17 -2.35 -6.71
CA GLN A 32 0.71 -3.42 -5.82
C GLN A 32 0.65 -2.87 -4.42
N VAL A 33 -0.54 -2.77 -3.85
CA VAL A 33 -0.75 -2.23 -2.52
C VAL A 33 -1.07 -3.36 -1.56
N GLU A 34 -0.50 -3.27 -0.36
CA GLU A 34 -0.83 -4.11 0.78
C GLU A 34 -1.26 -3.18 1.91
N VAL A 35 -2.48 -3.35 2.39
CA VAL A 35 -3.08 -2.49 3.42
C VAL A 35 -2.97 -3.17 4.78
N VAL A 36 -2.61 -2.39 5.79
CA VAL A 36 -2.69 -2.75 7.21
C VAL A 36 -3.33 -1.61 7.99
N ASP A 37 -4.12 -1.94 8.99
CA ASP A 37 -4.83 -0.99 9.86
C ASP A 37 -4.06 -0.65 11.14
N ASP A 38 -3.04 -1.44 11.46
CA ASP A 38 -2.23 -1.29 12.67
C ASP A 38 -0.80 -0.81 12.35
N GLY A 39 -0.36 0.19 13.11
CA GLY A 39 0.95 0.80 12.95
C GLY A 39 2.11 -0.11 13.36
N ASP A 40 1.93 -0.96 14.37
CA ASP A 40 2.96 -1.90 14.80
C ASP A 40 3.12 -3.00 13.74
N GLU A 41 2.02 -3.53 13.20
CA GLU A 41 2.05 -4.47 12.08
C GLU A 41 2.71 -3.85 10.83
N GLY A 42 2.36 -2.60 10.51
CA GLY A 42 2.98 -1.87 9.40
C GLY A 42 4.49 -1.71 9.58
N LEU A 43 4.95 -1.42 10.79
CA LEU A 43 6.37 -1.31 11.11
C LEU A 43 7.09 -2.66 10.98
N GLU A 44 6.50 -3.74 11.51
CA GLU A 44 7.07 -5.08 11.43
C GLU A 44 7.24 -5.52 9.98
N ARG A 45 6.20 -5.33 9.15
CA ARG A 45 6.23 -5.68 7.73
C ARG A 45 7.28 -4.88 6.97
N ALA A 46 7.35 -3.57 7.20
CA ALA A 46 8.34 -2.69 6.56
C ALA A 46 9.78 -3.07 6.89
N LEU A 47 10.05 -3.57 8.10
CA LEU A 47 11.37 -4.01 8.54
C LEU A 47 11.71 -5.43 8.07
N SER A 48 10.71 -6.29 7.85
CA SER A 48 10.93 -7.69 7.44
C SER A 48 11.32 -7.85 5.96
N GLU A 49 10.96 -6.89 5.12
CA GLU A 49 11.22 -6.89 3.67
C GLU A 49 12.37 -5.95 3.23
N ALA A 50 13.19 -5.48 4.18
CA ALA A 50 14.40 -4.66 3.94
C ALA A 50 15.65 -5.50 3.64
#